data_AF-A0A524BG34-F1
#
_entry.id   AF-A0A524BG34-F1
#
_cell.length_a   1.000
_cell.length_b   1.000
_cell.length_c   1.000
_cell.angle_alpha   90.00
_cell.angle_beta   90.00
_cell.angle_gamma   90.00
#
_symmetry.space_group_name_H-M   'P 1'
#
loop_
_entity.id
_entity.type
_entity.pdbx_description
1 polymer ?
#
loop_
_entity_poly.entity_id
_entity_poly.type
_entity_poly.pdbx_seq_one_letter_code
_entity_poly.pdbx_strand_id
1 'polypeptide(L)'
;MDQATWRDAKRYLWILGLTMPLLPFLAVGLHQLTGWGVWLWLGPIVILGIVPLIDWAAGLDPSNPPDSVIKALEQDRYYRWLTYLFLPLQYAGFALAF
;
A
#
# COMPACT_ATOMS: atom_id res chain seq x y z
N MET A 1 9.78 28.22 -21.91
CA MET A 1 9.05 28.14 -20.63
C MET A 1 9.40 26.79 -20.03
N ASP A 2 10.28 26.75 -19.03
CA ASP A 2 10.65 25.50 -18.36
C ASP A 2 9.41 24.94 -17.67
N GLN A 3 8.87 23.84 -18.19
CA GLN A 3 7.97 23.00 -17.41
C GLN A 3 8.84 22.41 -16.30
N ALA A 4 8.71 22.94 -15.09
CA ALA A 4 9.36 22.37 -13.91
C ALA A 4 9.10 20.86 -13.90
N THR A 5 10.16 20.07 -14.06
CA THR A 5 10.07 18.60 -14.07
C THR A 5 9.53 18.18 -12.71
N TRP A 6 8.28 17.70 -12.66
CA TRP A 6 7.66 17.24 -11.42
C TRP A 6 8.53 16.15 -10.81
N ARG A 7 8.73 16.22 -9.49
CA ARG A 7 9.54 15.27 -8.73
C ARG A 7 8.71 14.70 -7.61
N ASP A 8 8.61 13.37 -7.56
CA ASP A 8 8.00 12.69 -6.43
C ASP A 8 8.91 12.78 -5.19
N ALA A 9 8.56 13.66 -4.25
CA ALA A 9 9.26 13.79 -2.97
C ALA A 9 9.01 12.60 -2.03
N LYS A 10 7.92 11.85 -2.26
CA LYS A 10 7.44 10.74 -1.43
C LYS A 10 7.59 9.40 -2.13
N ARG A 11 8.42 9.32 -3.18
CA ARG A 11 8.66 8.12 -4.00
C ARG A 11 8.79 6.84 -3.18
N TYR A 12 9.54 6.86 -2.08
CA TYR A 12 9.78 5.67 -1.27
C TYR A 12 8.58 5.23 -0.43
N LEU A 13 7.62 6.12 -0.14
CA LEU A 13 6.41 5.78 0.60
C LEU A 13 5.46 4.87 -0.21
N TRP A 14 5.58 4.82 -1.54
CA TRP A 14 4.77 3.94 -2.38
C TRP A 14 4.92 2.45 -2.03
N ILE A 15 6.07 2.04 -1.46
CA ILE A 15 6.23 0.66 -0.99
C ILE A 15 5.24 0.29 0.12
N LEU A 16 4.74 1.28 0.88
CA LEU A 16 3.71 1.07 1.89
C LEU A 16 2.41 0.58 1.27
N GLY A 17 2.15 0.83 -0.03
CA GLY A 17 1.01 0.23 -0.73
C GLY A 17 1.03 -1.30 -0.69
N LEU A 18 2.21 -1.93 -0.62
CA LEU A 18 2.33 -3.39 -0.48
C LEU A 18 1.92 -3.91 0.90
N THR A 19 1.72 -3.05 1.91
CA THR A 19 1.25 -3.55 3.22
C THR A 19 -0.15 -4.14 3.09
N MET A 20 -1.02 -3.59 2.23
CA MET A 20 -2.39 -4.07 2.03
C MET A 20 -2.46 -5.55 1.60
N PRO A 21 -1.78 -5.99 0.52
CA PRO A 21 -1.79 -7.40 0.13
C PRO A 21 -0.99 -8.29 1.10
N LEU A 22 -0.20 -7.73 2.02
CA LEU A 22 0.53 -8.49 3.04
C LEU A 22 -0.28 -8.74 4.32
N LEU A 23 -1.38 -8.00 4.56
CA LEU A 23 -2.19 -8.15 5.76
C LEU A 23 -2.72 -9.58 6.00
N PRO A 24 -3.19 -10.34 4.98
CA PRO A 24 -3.68 -11.70 5.21
C PRO A 24 -2.61 -12.64 5.78
N PHE A 25 -1.37 -12.53 5.29
CA PHE A 25 -0.24 -13.33 5.79
C PHE A 25 0.07 -13.01 7.24
N LEU A 26 0.08 -11.72 7.60
CA LEU A 26 0.30 -11.28 8.98
C LEU A 26 -0.85 -11.73 9.89
N ALA A 27 -2.09 -11.57 9.45
CA ALA A 27 -3.28 -11.96 10.19
C ALA A 27 -3.28 -13.46 10.53
N VAL A 28 -3.06 -14.31 9.52
CA VAL A 28 -2.99 -15.76 9.72
C VAL A 28 -1.76 -16.15 10.53
N GLY A 29 -0.59 -15.59 10.23
CA GLY A 29 0.64 -15.87 10.98
C GLY A 29 0.51 -15.56 12.47
N LEU A 30 -0.02 -14.39 12.82
CA LEU A 30 -0.23 -13.98 14.21
C LEU A 30 -1.31 -14.81 14.90
N HIS A 31 -2.39 -15.16 14.18
CA HIS A 31 -3.41 -16.07 14.69
C HIS A 31 -2.80 -17.44 15.05
N GLN A 32 -1.99 -18.02 14.16
CA GLN A 32 -1.36 -19.32 14.41
C GLN A 32 -0.35 -19.29 15.57
N LEU A 33 0.37 -18.17 15.73
CA LEU A 33 1.37 -18.01 16.80
C LEU A 33 0.77 -17.75 18.18
N THR A 34 -0.40 -17.11 18.26
CA THR A 34 -0.98 -16.64 19.53
C THR A 34 -2.29 -17.34 19.90
N GLY A 35 -2.99 -17.94 18.94
CA GLY A 35 -4.33 -18.50 19.08
C GLY A 35 -5.46 -17.46 19.19
N TRP A 36 -5.16 -16.16 19.04
CA TRP A 36 -6.17 -15.12 19.24
C TRP A 36 -6.88 -14.74 17.94
N GLY A 37 -8.20 -14.93 17.89
CA GLY A 37 -9.03 -14.59 16.73
C GLY A 37 -9.00 -13.12 16.31
N VAL A 38 -8.58 -12.20 17.20
CA VAL A 38 -8.48 -10.76 16.90
C VAL A 38 -7.56 -10.47 15.72
N TRP A 39 -6.52 -11.29 15.50
CA TRP A 39 -5.58 -11.08 14.40
C TRP A 39 -6.22 -11.25 13.03
N LEU A 40 -7.30 -12.01 12.90
CA LEU A 40 -8.04 -12.15 11.65
C LEU A 40 -8.81 -10.86 11.26
N TRP A 41 -8.94 -9.91 12.20
CA TRP A 41 -9.54 -8.59 11.96
C TRP A 41 -8.52 -7.52 11.57
N LEU A 42 -7.27 -7.90 11.31
CA LEU A 42 -6.19 -6.95 11.00
C LEU A 42 -6.54 -6.05 9.79
N GLY A 43 -7.19 -6.60 8.76
CA GLY A 43 -7.66 -5.84 7.59
C GLY A 43 -8.58 -4.67 8.00
N PRO A 44 -9.76 -4.93 8.60
CA PRO A 44 -10.64 -3.90 9.12
C PRO A 44 -9.97 -2.95 10.11
N ILE A 45 -9.16 -3.43 11.05
CA ILE A 45 -8.45 -2.59 12.04
C ILE A 45 -7.52 -1.59 11.32
N VAL A 46 -6.77 -2.04 10.32
CA VAL A 46 -5.86 -1.18 9.57
C VAL A 46 -6.64 -0.18 8.72
N ILE A 47 -7.61 -0.65 7.93
CA ILE A 47 -8.33 0.19 6.95
C ILE A 47 -9.28 1.18 7.62
N LEU A 48 -9.93 0.79 8.73
CA LEU A 48 -10.95 1.61 9.39
C LEU A 48 -10.44 2.31 10.66
N GLY A 49 -9.32 1.86 11.21
CA GLY A 49 -8.71 2.45 12.40
C GLY A 49 -7.40 3.18 12.10
N ILE A 50 -6.40 2.44 11.62
CA ILE A 50 -5.04 2.96 11.49
C ILE A 50 -4.92 3.97 10.35
N VAL A 51 -5.39 3.64 9.14
CA VAL A 51 -5.30 4.52 7.96
C VAL A 51 -6.03 5.85 8.19
N PRO A 52 -7.29 5.87 8.66
CA PRO A 52 -7.99 7.14 8.94
C PRO A 52 -7.32 7.97 10.03
N LEU A 53 -6.71 7.33 11.03
CA LEU A 53 -5.96 8.04 12.08
C LEU A 53 -4.68 8.69 11.52
N ILE A 54 -3.97 7.99 10.64
CA ILE A 54 -2.81 8.53 9.93
C ILE A 54 -3.24 9.70 9.03
N ASP A 55 -4.30 9.53 8.24
CA ASP A 55 -4.81 10.57 7.33
C ASP A 55 -5.24 11.82 8.10
N TRP A 56 -5.93 11.64 9.24
CA TRP A 56 -6.33 12.74 10.11
C TRP A 56 -5.12 13.49 10.70
N ALA A 57 -4.08 12.76 11.10
CA ALA A 57 -2.87 13.35 11.68
C ALA A 57 -1.96 14.01 10.62
N ALA A 58 -1.89 13.43 9.41
CA ALA A 58 -1.03 13.91 8.32
C ALA A 58 -1.64 15.11 7.57
N GLY A 59 -2.97 15.24 7.57
CA GLY A 59 -3.70 16.30 6.85
C GLY A 59 -3.78 16.05 5.34
N LEU A 60 -4.36 17.02 4.63
CA LEU A 60 -4.52 16.93 3.17
C LEU A 60 -3.17 17.02 2.44
N ASP A 61 -2.89 16.02 1.61
CA ASP A 61 -1.68 15.96 0.80
C ASP A 61 -1.94 16.47 -0.63
N PRO A 62 -1.37 17.62 -1.05
CA PRO A 62 -1.55 18.13 -2.40
C PRO A 62 -0.63 17.45 -3.44
N SER A 63 0.18 16.46 -3.04
CA SER A 63 1.27 15.93 -3.88
C SER A 63 0.87 14.91 -4.96
N ASN A 64 -0.37 14.96 -5.45
CA ASN A 64 -0.82 14.07 -6.51
C ASN A 64 -0.03 14.31 -7.81
N PRO A 65 0.43 13.25 -8.51
CA PRO A 65 1.13 13.41 -9.78
C PRO A 65 0.21 14.06 -10.84
N PRO A 66 0.68 15.04 -11.62
CA PRO A 66 -0.07 15.58 -12.74
C PRO A 66 -0.21 14.54 -13.87
N ASP A 67 -1.28 14.62 -14.64
CA ASP A 67 -1.55 13.66 -15.74
C ASP A 67 -0.38 13.51 -16.73
N SER A 68 0.37 14.60 -16.94
CA SER A 68 1.53 14.64 -17.82
C SER A 68 2.66 13.68 -17.43
N VAL A 69 2.77 13.29 -16.14
CA VAL A 69 3.84 12.40 -15.67
C VAL A 69 3.39 10.97 -15.40
N ILE A 70 2.08 10.67 -15.49
CA ILE A 70 1.55 9.32 -15.20
C ILE A 70 2.20 8.27 -16.10
N LYS A 71 2.26 8.50 -17.43
CA LYS A 71 2.91 7.58 -18.36
C LYS A 71 4.40 7.37 -18.06
N ALA A 72 5.09 8.39 -17.54
CA ALA A 72 6.48 8.27 -17.15
C ALA A 72 6.64 7.43 -15.88
N LEU A 73 5.73 7.58 -14.90
CA LEU A 73 5.69 6.76 -13.69
C LEU A 73 5.41 5.28 -14.00
N GLU A 74 4.49 5.01 -14.93
CA GLU A 74 4.18 3.65 -15.40
C GLU A 74 5.37 2.97 -16.09
N GLN A 75 6.28 3.74 -16.70
CA GLN A 75 7.49 3.21 -17.32
C GLN A 75 8.66 3.08 -16.34
N ASP A 76 8.60 3.79 -15.21
CA ASP A 76 9.64 3.73 -14.19
C ASP A 76 9.62 2.37 -13.47
N ARG A 77 10.79 1.74 -13.43
CA ARG A 77 10.98 0.38 -12.93
C ARG A 77 10.50 0.20 -11.49
N TYR A 78 10.69 1.21 -10.64
CA TYR A 78 10.33 1.14 -9.23
C TYR A 78 8.81 0.99 -9.07
N TYR A 79 8.02 1.88 -9.67
CA TYR A 79 6.56 1.85 -9.55
C TYR A 79 5.97 0.60 -10.20
N ARG A 80 6.50 0.17 -11.36
CA ARG A 80 6.08 -1.09 -11.97
C ARG A 80 6.30 -2.29 -11.08
N TRP A 81 7.45 -2.38 -10.42
CA TRP A 81 7.73 -3.49 -9.52
C TRP A 81 6.77 -3.53 -8.34
N LEU A 82 6.39 -2.38 -7.78
CA LEU A 82 5.35 -2.34 -6.75
C LEU A 82 4.03 -2.90 -7.28
N THR A 83 3.58 -2.47 -8.46
CA THR A 83 2.36 -3.01 -9.08
C THR A 83 2.46 -4.51 -9.37
N TYR A 84 3.60 -4.97 -9.90
CA TYR A 84 3.84 -6.38 -10.21
C TYR A 84 3.96 -7.26 -8.99
N LEU A 85 4.39 -6.72 -7.84
CA LEU A 85 4.40 -7.44 -6.56
C LEU A 85 3.03 -7.45 -5.89
N PHE A 86 2.26 -6.37 -6.05
CA PHE A 86 0.95 -6.24 -5.40
C PHE A 86 0.01 -7.38 -5.78
N LEU A 87 -0.15 -7.65 -7.09
CA LEU A 87 -1.09 -8.64 -7.59
C LEU A 87 -0.81 -10.09 -7.13
N PRO A 88 0.43 -10.63 -7.27
CA PRO A 88 0.72 -11.98 -6.78
C PRO A 88 0.63 -12.08 -5.26
N LEU A 89 1.05 -11.05 -4.51
CA LEU A 89 0.87 -11.03 -3.05
C LEU A 89 -0.62 -11.06 -2.68
N GLN A 90 -1.44 -10.29 -3.38
CA GLN A 90 -2.89 -10.25 -3.14
C GLN A 90 -3.53 -11.61 -3.41
N TYR A 91 -3.23 -12.26 -4.54
CA TYR A 91 -3.78 -13.59 -4.85
C TYR A 91 -3.29 -14.67 -3.90
N ALA A 92 -2.01 -14.66 -3.54
CA ALA A 92 -1.47 -15.60 -2.58
C ALA A 92 -2.07 -15.38 -1.18
N GLY A 93 -2.29 -14.12 -0.78
CA GLY A 93 -2.95 -13.78 0.48
C GLY A 93 -4.42 -14.21 0.49
N PHE A 94 -5.12 -14.06 -0.63
CA PHE A 94 -6.49 -14.55 -0.79
C PHE A 94 -6.55 -16.07 -0.65
N ALA A 95 -5.74 -16.81 -1.39
CA ALA A 95 -5.71 -18.28 -1.34
C ALA A 95 -5.23 -18.85 0.01
N LEU A 96 -4.49 -18.06 0.79
CA LEU A 96 -4.04 -18.45 2.13
C LEU A 96 -5.12 -18.22 3.20
N ALA A 97 -6.00 -17.23 2.99
CA ALA A 97 -7.01 -16.84 3.96
C ALA A 97 -8.43 -17.38 3.66
N PHE A 98 -8.65 -17.92 2.45
CA PHE A 98 -9.90 -18.51 1.97
C PHE A 98 -9.65 -19.85 1.28
#